data_AF-E4ZAE1-F1
#
_entry.id   AF-E4ZAE1-F1
#
_cell.length_a   1.000
_cell.length_b   1.000
_cell.length_c   1.000
_cell.angle_alpha   90.00
_cell.angle_beta   90.00
_cell.angle_gamma   90.00
#
_symmetry.space_group_name_H-M   'P 1'
#
loop_
_entity.id
_entity.type
_entity.pdbx_description
1 polymer ?
#
loop_
_entity_poly.entity_id
_entity_poly.type
_entity_poly.pdbx_seq_one_letter_code
_entity_poly.pdbx_strand_id
1 'polypeptide(L)'
;MPNYSDWVKIKFKQFSYLKFIYGYATKSQDKDIDNVLELGELKQDDEILDYGGVLELIGGRYDLPTGFSIDIVCREIELEFLDQESFN
;
A
#
# COMPACT_ATOMS: atom_id res chain seq x y z
N MET A 1 11.38 21.57 2.34
CA MET A 1 10.70 20.77 3.39
C MET A 1 9.69 19.88 2.68
N PRO A 2 9.54 18.62 3.09
CA PRO A 2 8.51 17.73 2.54
C PRO A 2 7.11 18.35 2.66
N ASN A 3 6.32 18.27 1.60
CA ASN A 3 4.91 18.63 1.58
C ASN A 3 4.07 17.34 1.55
N TYR A 4 2.87 17.40 2.13
CA TYR A 4 1.90 16.31 2.06
C TYR A 4 1.49 15.96 0.61
N SER A 5 1.67 16.89 -0.33
CA SER A 5 1.35 16.72 -1.74
C SER A 5 2.53 16.26 -2.60
N ASP A 6 3.71 16.03 -1.98
CA ASP A 6 4.88 15.56 -2.73
C ASP A 6 4.67 14.13 -3.21
N TRP A 7 5.07 13.86 -4.45
CA TRP A 7 5.13 12.50 -4.96
C TRP A 7 6.34 11.81 -4.36
N VAL A 8 6.12 10.69 -3.67
CA VAL A 8 7.19 9.95 -3.00
C VAL A 8 7.16 8.50 -3.45
N LYS A 9 8.30 8.01 -3.91
CA LYS A 9 8.54 6.59 -4.10
C LYS A 9 9.16 6.02 -2.83
N ILE A 10 8.50 5.02 -2.27
CA ILE A 10 8.95 4.30 -1.08
C ILE A 10 9.58 2.98 -1.52
N LYS A 11 10.79 2.69 -1.03
CA LYS A 11 11.46 1.40 -1.24
C LYS A 11 11.69 0.74 0.11
N PHE A 12 11.09 -0.44 0.28
CA PHE A 12 11.33 -1.30 1.44
C PHE A 12 12.48 -2.26 1.08
N LYS A 13 13.61 -2.15 1.78
CA LYS A 13 14.79 -2.97 1.54
C LYS A 13 14.95 -4.02 2.63
N GLN A 14 15.56 -5.14 2.25
CA GLN A 14 15.81 -6.28 3.15
C GLN A 14 14.52 -6.72 3.86
N PHE A 15 13.40 -6.78 3.12
CA PHE A 15 12.13 -7.24 3.68
C PHE A 15 12.19 -8.74 3.97
N SER A 16 11.54 -9.16 5.06
CA SER A 16 11.37 -10.56 5.45
C SER A 16 9.93 -11.05 5.33
N TYR A 17 8.98 -10.11 5.32
CA TYR A 17 7.56 -10.37 5.16
C TYR A 17 6.91 -9.21 4.40
N LEU A 18 6.02 -9.53 3.47
CA LEU A 18 5.14 -8.59 2.79
C LEU A 18 3.78 -9.26 2.60
N LYS A 19 2.72 -8.58 3.02
CA LYS A 19 1.35 -8.88 2.63
C LYS A 19 0.74 -7.65 2.00
N PHE A 20 0.51 -7.72 0.69
CA PHE A 20 -0.17 -6.68 -0.05
C PHE A 20 -1.58 -7.14 -0.36
N ILE A 21 -2.56 -6.39 0.15
CA ILE A 21 -3.97 -6.60 -0.09
C ILE A 21 -4.47 -5.45 -0.94
N TYR A 22 -5.17 -5.74 -2.02
CA TYR A 22 -5.81 -4.70 -2.83
C TYR A 22 -7.15 -5.18 -3.37
N GLY A 23 -8.07 -4.23 -3.45
CA GLY A 23 -9.45 -4.55 -3.74
C GLY A 23 -10.30 -3.32 -4.01
N TYR A 24 -11.59 -3.56 -4.14
CA TYR A 24 -12.59 -2.55 -4.43
C TYR A 24 -13.00 -1.84 -3.15
N ALA A 25 -12.85 -0.52 -3.11
CA ALA A 25 -13.38 0.29 -2.04
C ALA A 25 -14.83 0.70 -2.35
N THR A 26 -15.75 -0.25 -2.27
CA THR A 26 -17.19 -0.04 -2.49
C THR A 26 -17.92 0.22 -1.16
N LYS A 27 -19.10 0.86 -1.22
CA LYS A 27 -19.89 1.27 -0.04
C LYS A 27 -20.34 0.09 0.83
N SER A 28 -20.67 -1.02 0.19
CA SER A 28 -20.59 -2.32 0.84
C SER A 28 -19.14 -2.72 0.69
N GLN A 29 -18.34 -2.72 1.77
CA GLN A 29 -17.08 -3.43 1.76
C GLN A 29 -17.41 -4.85 1.28
N ASP A 30 -17.24 -5.14 0.00
CA ASP A 30 -17.41 -6.49 -0.52
C ASP A 30 -16.23 -7.25 0.03
N LYS A 31 -16.46 -7.80 1.22
CA LYS A 31 -15.58 -8.54 2.14
C LYS A 31 -14.88 -9.75 1.51
N ASP A 32 -14.97 -9.91 0.20
CA ASP A 32 -14.69 -11.17 -0.50
C ASP A 32 -13.79 -11.00 -1.75
N ILE A 33 -13.30 -9.79 -2.08
CA ILE A 33 -12.32 -9.60 -3.18
C ILE A 33 -11.09 -8.85 -2.66
N ASP A 34 -10.37 -9.52 -1.78
CA ASP A 34 -9.04 -9.13 -1.35
C ASP A 34 -8.04 -9.91 -2.20
N ASN A 35 -7.51 -9.28 -3.24
CA ASN A 35 -6.37 -9.86 -3.94
C ASN A 35 -5.18 -9.77 -2.99
N VAL A 36 -4.69 -10.92 -2.55
CA VAL A 36 -3.57 -11.00 -1.63
C VAL A 36 -2.32 -11.46 -2.38
N LEU A 37 -1.28 -10.62 -2.35
CA LEU A 37 0.08 -11.03 -2.65
C LEU A 37 0.84 -11.11 -1.33
N GLU A 38 1.22 -12.33 -0.93
CA GLU A 38 1.96 -12.59 0.30
C GLU A 38 3.31 -13.22 -0.02
N LEU A 39 4.37 -12.66 0.57
CA LEU A 39 5.76 -13.07 0.38
C LEU A 39 6.48 -13.16 1.73
N GLY A 40 7.24 -14.25 1.93
CA GLY A 40 7.97 -14.49 3.17
C GLY A 40 7.10 -15.09 4.28
N GLU A 41 7.58 -15.01 5.51
CA GLU A 41 6.90 -15.57 6.69
C GLU A 41 7.03 -14.59 7.87
N LEU A 42 5.91 -14.32 8.53
CA LEU A 42 5.85 -13.49 9.73
C LEU A 42 6.31 -14.27 10.96
N LYS A 43 7.24 -13.71 11.73
CA LYS A 43 7.74 -14.29 12.98
C LYS A 43 7.12 -13.62 14.20
N GLN A 44 7.16 -14.31 15.34
CA GLN A 44 6.50 -13.89 16.58
C GLN A 44 6.94 -12.49 17.07
N ASP A 45 8.20 -12.12 16.84
CA ASP A 45 8.78 -10.86 17.33
C ASP A 45 9.02 -9.84 16.21
N ASP A 46 8.46 -10.05 15.01
CA ASP A 46 8.61 -9.12 13.90
C ASP A 46 7.82 -7.82 14.18
N GLU A 47 8.44 -6.68 13.90
CA GLU A 47 7.77 -5.39 13.90
C GLU A 47 7.14 -5.13 12.53
N ILE A 48 5.81 -5.11 12.48
CA ILE A 48 5.05 -4.88 11.27
C ILE A 48 4.83 -3.38 11.08
N LEU A 49 5.15 -2.89 9.89
CA LEU A 49 4.74 -1.58 9.41
C LEU A 49 3.49 -1.76 8.54
N ASP A 50 2.43 -1.02 8.85
CA ASP A 50 1.15 -1.05 8.13
C ASP A 50 0.98 0.27 7.36
N TYR A 51 0.70 0.14 6.06
CA TYR A 51 0.35 1.24 5.18
C TYR A 51 -0.94 0.91 4.44
N GLY A 52 -1.90 1.84 4.45
CA GLY A 52 -3.15 1.63 3.73
C GLY A 52 -3.73 2.92 3.16
N GLY A 53 -4.57 2.76 2.15
CA GLY A 53 -5.25 3.85 1.50
C GLY A 53 -6.52 3.39 0.80
N VAL A 54 -7.56 4.22 0.85
CA VAL A 54 -8.86 3.93 0.26
C VAL A 54 -9.39 5.15 -0.50
N LEU A 55 -9.84 4.95 -1.74
CA LEU A 55 -10.54 5.93 -2.56
C LEU A 55 -11.99 5.50 -2.83
N GLU A 56 -12.79 5.45 -1.76
CA GLU A 56 -14.18 4.91 -1.73
C GLU A 56 -15.11 5.52 -2.81
N LEU A 57 -14.99 6.83 -3.04
CA LEU A 57 -15.81 7.55 -4.02
C LEU A 57 -15.55 7.12 -5.47
N ILE A 58 -14.30 6.76 -5.80
CA ILE A 58 -13.91 6.33 -7.14
C ILE A 58 -14.24 4.84 -7.30
N GLY A 59 -13.95 4.03 -6.28
CA GLY A 59 -14.24 2.60 -6.27
C GLY A 59 -15.70 2.31 -6.53
N GLY A 60 -16.59 2.93 -5.75
CA GLY A 60 -18.03 2.76 -5.92
C GLY A 60 -18.61 3.32 -7.21
N ARG A 61 -17.93 4.24 -7.90
CA ARG A 61 -18.44 4.86 -9.14
C ARG A 61 -17.96 4.15 -10.40
N TYR A 62 -16.73 3.64 -10.41
CA TYR A 62 -16.07 3.14 -11.62
C TYR A 62 -15.67 1.67 -11.57
N ASP A 63 -15.94 0.97 -10.46
CA ASP A 63 -15.53 -0.43 -10.28
C ASP A 63 -14.03 -0.60 -10.55
N LEU A 64 -13.21 0.19 -9.84
CA LEU A 64 -11.75 0.15 -9.88
C LEU A 64 -11.20 -0.26 -8.52
N PRO A 65 -10.11 -1.05 -8.46
CA PRO A 65 -9.42 -1.34 -7.21
C PRO A 65 -8.86 -0.03 -6.67
N THR A 66 -9.41 0.40 -5.56
CA THR A 66 -9.24 1.73 -4.98
C THR A 66 -8.94 1.66 -3.49
N GLY A 67 -8.97 0.45 -2.91
CA GLY A 67 -8.46 0.15 -1.59
C GLY A 67 -7.19 -0.67 -1.70
N PHE A 68 -6.23 -0.37 -0.84
CA PHE A 68 -5.09 -1.24 -0.60
C PHE A 68 -4.62 -1.16 0.86
N SER A 69 -4.00 -2.23 1.32
CA SER A 69 -3.18 -2.28 2.54
C SER A 69 -1.89 -3.06 2.28
N ILE A 70 -0.84 -2.69 3.00
CA ILE A 70 0.49 -3.28 2.95
C ILE A 70 0.91 -3.52 4.39
N ASP A 71 1.03 -4.79 4.77
CA ASP A 71 1.77 -5.18 5.97
C ASP A 71 3.19 -5.56 5.54
N ILE A 72 4.21 -4.94 6.13
CA ILE A 72 5.61 -5.20 5.76
C ILE A 72 6.54 -5.24 6.97
N VAL A 73 7.48 -6.19 6.93
CA VAL A 73 8.61 -6.26 7.87
C VAL A 73 9.88 -6.04 7.05
N CYS A 74 10.60 -4.96 7.33
CA CYS A 74 11.83 -4.60 6.63
C CYS A 74 12.82 -3.89 7.56
N ARG A 75 14.10 -3.84 7.17
CA ARG A 75 15.15 -3.19 7.98
C ARG A 75 15.45 -1.77 7.57
N GLU A 76 15.16 -1.41 6.32
CA GLU A 76 15.50 -0.10 5.77
C GLU A 76 14.38 0.38 4.86
N ILE A 77 13.99 1.65 5.05
CA ILE A 77 13.08 2.37 4.18
C ILE A 77 13.83 3.53 3.54
N GLU A 78 13.80 3.57 2.21
CA GLU A 78 14.30 4.70 1.43
C GLU A 78 13.12 5.46 0.85
N LEU A 79 13.15 6.79 1.01
CA LEU A 79 12.19 7.71 0.41
C LEU A 79 12.89 8.50 -0.70
N GLU A 80 12.32 8.43 -1.90
CA GLU A 80 12.76 9.18 -3.06
C GLU A 80 11.64 10.16 -3.44
N PHE A 81 11.89 11.46 -3.28
CA PHE A 81 10.95 12.51 -3.66
C PHE A 81 11.05 12.77 -5.16
N LEU A 82 9.91 12.77 -5.82
CA LEU A 82 9.79 12.85 -7.27
C LEU A 82 9.13 14.16 -7.68
N ASP A 83 9.63 14.75 -8.77
CA ASP A 83 8.98 15.89 -9.40
C ASP A 83 7.71 15.41 -10.11
N GLN A 84 6.57 16.05 -9.82
CA GLN A 84 5.24 15.68 -10.33
C GLN A 84 5.17 15.64 -11.88
N GLU A 85 6.04 16.38 -12.57
CA GLU A 85 6.10 16.42 -14.04
C GLU A 85 6.67 15.14 -14.68
N SER A 86 7.30 14.25 -13.89
CA SER A 86 7.96 13.03 -14.37
C SER A 86 6.99 11.92 -14.81
N PHE A 87 5.68 12.11 -14.59
CA PHE A 87 4.63 11.11 -14.80
C PHE A 87 3.60 11.49 -15.90
N ASN A 88 3.85 12.58 -16.63
CA ASN A 88 3.08 12.99 -17.81
C ASN A 88 3.61 12.35 -19.10
#